data_AF-A0A1Q6YVG9-F1
#
_entry.id   AF-A0A1Q6YVG9-F1
#
_cell.length_a   1.000
_cell.length_b   1.000
_cell.length_c   1.000
_cell.angle_alpha   90.00
_cell.angle_beta   90.00
_cell.angle_gamma   90.00
#
_symmetry.space_group_name_H-M   'P 1'
#
loop_
_entity.id
_entity.type
_entity.pdbx_description
1 polymer ?
#
loop_
_entity_poly.entity_id
_entity_poly.type
_entity_poly.pdbx_seq_one_letter_code
_entity_poly.pdbx_strand_id
1 'polypeptide(L)'
;MTTSLDDLLRTRVARYVDRTPDWDAFADARVEGYRRAQHRYIGSGASGKTDTRTIPAEHFTLSVMFVPPGQGNAAHSHEVEEVFFILDGKVKVFFEDGAGGRAEAVLGRWDCVSAPANVIHGFENVGLEPAYLQVMLGRARPDLMTYADPALQAGRDAHLAERR
;
A
#
# COMPACT_ATOMS: atom_id res chain seq x y z
N MET A 1 -34.25 2.99 -1.75
CA MET A 1 -34.36 2.17 -2.97
C MET A 1 -33.48 0.94 -2.78
N THR A 2 -34.01 -0.25 -3.00
CA THR A 2 -33.23 -1.49 -2.96
C THR A 2 -32.30 -1.49 -4.17
N THR A 3 -30.99 -1.53 -3.96
CA THR A 3 -30.01 -1.65 -5.05
C THR A 3 -30.27 -2.95 -5.81
N SER A 4 -30.32 -2.89 -7.15
CA SER A 4 -30.47 -4.09 -7.96
C SER A 4 -29.20 -4.96 -7.87
N LEU A 5 -29.33 -6.27 -8.10
CA LEU A 5 -28.15 -7.16 -8.13
C LEU A 5 -27.18 -6.76 -9.26
N ASP A 6 -27.70 -6.27 -10.38
CA ASP A 6 -26.88 -5.76 -11.49
C ASP A 6 -26.08 -4.51 -11.09
N ASP A 7 -26.69 -3.59 -10.34
CA ASP A 7 -25.98 -2.42 -9.80
C ASP A 7 -24.89 -2.83 -8.80
N LEU A 8 -25.15 -3.87 -7.98
CA LEU A 8 -24.13 -4.43 -7.10
C LEU A 8 -22.96 -5.02 -7.91
N LEU A 9 -23.23 -5.80 -8.95
CA LEU A 9 -22.18 -6.31 -9.83
C LEU A 9 -21.36 -5.18 -10.48
N ARG A 10 -22.02 -4.11 -10.92
CA ARG A 10 -21.34 -2.95 -11.54
C ARG A 10 -20.48 -2.15 -10.55
N THR A 11 -20.86 -2.08 -9.28
CA THR A 11 -20.20 -1.23 -8.28
C THR A 11 -19.26 -1.98 -7.34
N ARG A 12 -19.40 -3.31 -7.22
CA ARG A 12 -18.66 -4.15 -6.27
C ARG A 12 -17.74 -5.17 -6.93
N VAL A 13 -17.59 -5.14 -8.25
CA VAL A 13 -16.63 -5.97 -8.98
C VAL A 13 -15.56 -5.08 -9.61
N ALA A 14 -14.30 -5.36 -9.29
CA ALA A 14 -13.13 -4.75 -9.92
C ALA A 14 -12.29 -5.84 -10.59
N ARG A 15 -11.92 -5.64 -11.85
CA ARG A 15 -11.09 -6.58 -12.60
C ARG A 15 -9.68 -6.04 -12.76
N TYR A 16 -8.69 -6.94 -12.77
CA TYR A 16 -7.29 -6.54 -12.96
C TYR A 16 -7.04 -5.88 -14.31
N VAL A 17 -7.70 -6.35 -15.37
CA VAL A 17 -7.57 -5.80 -16.74
C VAL A 17 -7.91 -4.31 -16.84
N ASP A 18 -8.68 -3.79 -15.89
CA ASP A 18 -9.08 -2.37 -15.83
C ASP A 18 -8.18 -1.55 -14.89
N ARG A 19 -7.16 -2.16 -14.28
CA ARG A 19 -6.27 -1.50 -13.31
C ARG A 19 -5.08 -0.90 -14.02
N THR A 20 -4.86 0.38 -13.74
CA THR A 20 -3.65 1.08 -14.15
C THR A 20 -2.68 1.10 -12.96
N PRO A 21 -1.43 0.66 -13.13
CA PRO A 21 -0.42 0.80 -12.08
C PRO A 21 -0.15 2.29 -11.82
N ASP A 22 -0.38 2.74 -10.59
CA ASP A 22 0.00 4.09 -10.14
C ASP A 22 1.38 4.04 -9.50
N TRP A 23 2.40 4.36 -10.30
CA TRP A 23 3.80 4.50 -9.89
C TRP A 23 4.08 5.77 -9.07
N ASP A 24 3.08 6.61 -8.89
CA ASP A 24 3.16 7.89 -8.18
C ASP A 24 2.16 7.92 -7.02
N ALA A 25 1.76 6.75 -6.51
CA ALA A 25 0.73 6.63 -5.48
C ALA A 25 1.13 7.28 -4.14
N PHE A 26 2.44 7.40 -3.89
CA PHE A 26 3.01 7.88 -2.65
C PHE A 26 4.27 8.70 -2.93
N ALA A 27 4.57 9.68 -2.07
CA ALA A 27 5.75 10.53 -2.25
C ALA A 27 7.07 9.76 -2.31
N ASP A 28 7.23 8.73 -1.46
CA ASP A 28 8.45 7.91 -1.41
C ASP A 28 8.62 7.03 -2.66
N ALA A 29 7.55 6.70 -3.39
CA ALA A 29 7.61 5.88 -4.60
C ALA A 29 8.43 6.51 -5.75
N ARG A 30 8.77 7.80 -5.63
CA ARG A 30 9.67 8.53 -6.54
C ARG A 30 11.16 8.33 -6.22
N VAL A 31 11.48 7.75 -5.07
CA VAL A 31 12.85 7.57 -4.57
C VAL A 31 13.35 6.18 -4.94
N GLU A 32 14.58 6.10 -5.46
CA GLU A 32 15.23 4.83 -5.75
C GLU A 32 15.43 4.01 -4.46
N GLY A 33 15.09 2.73 -4.50
CA GLY A 33 14.97 1.87 -3.33
C GLY A 33 13.53 1.76 -2.79
N TYR A 34 12.63 2.68 -3.16
CA TYR A 34 11.22 2.68 -2.72
C TYR A 34 10.23 2.64 -3.90
N ARG A 35 10.70 2.41 -5.12
CA ARG A 35 9.85 2.45 -6.31
C ARG A 35 8.86 1.29 -6.32
N ARG A 36 7.57 1.60 -6.36
CA ARG A 36 6.49 0.61 -6.43
C ARG A 36 5.25 1.18 -7.11
N ALA A 37 4.41 0.32 -7.64
CA ALA A 37 3.15 0.71 -8.28
C ALA A 37 1.94 0.17 -7.51
N GLN A 38 0.97 1.03 -7.22
CA GLN A 38 -0.28 0.63 -6.58
C GLN A 38 -1.35 0.33 -7.64
N HIS A 39 -2.01 -0.82 -7.52
CA HIS A 39 -3.25 -1.15 -8.22
C HIS A 39 -4.40 -1.11 -7.20
N ARG A 40 -5.28 -0.12 -7.32
CA ARG A 40 -6.37 0.09 -6.35
C ARG A 40 -7.59 -0.77 -6.69
N TYR A 41 -8.13 -1.47 -5.69
CA TYR A 41 -9.34 -2.28 -5.84
C TYR A 41 -10.49 -1.74 -5.01
N ILE A 42 -10.29 -1.59 -3.69
CA ILE A 42 -11.29 -1.05 -2.76
C ILE A 42 -10.72 0.21 -2.12
N GLY A 43 -11.36 1.36 -2.36
CA GLY A 43 -10.85 2.67 -1.99
C GLY A 43 -9.46 2.98 -2.56
N SER A 44 -8.76 3.91 -1.93
CA SER A 44 -7.46 4.40 -2.43
C SER A 44 -6.26 4.08 -1.54
N GLY A 45 -6.45 3.29 -0.48
CA GLY A 45 -5.44 3.09 0.55
C GLY A 45 -5.00 4.43 1.18
N ALA A 46 -3.77 4.49 1.67
CA ALA A 46 -3.19 5.70 2.21
C ALA A 46 -2.64 6.69 1.16
N SER A 47 -3.03 6.55 -0.12
CA SER A 47 -2.49 7.42 -1.18
C SER A 47 -3.09 8.83 -1.16
N GLY A 48 -4.28 9.02 -0.56
CA GLY A 48 -5.02 10.29 -0.59
C GLY A 48 -5.56 10.68 -1.98
N LYS A 49 -5.28 9.89 -3.02
CA LYS A 49 -5.80 10.12 -4.38
C LYS A 49 -7.23 9.63 -4.51
N THR A 50 -7.95 10.23 -5.46
CA THR A 50 -9.30 9.78 -5.85
C THR A 50 -9.21 8.94 -7.13
N ASP A 51 -9.87 7.79 -7.15
CA ASP A 51 -10.00 6.94 -8.35
C ASP A 51 -11.43 6.39 -8.42
N THR A 52 -12.20 6.87 -9.41
CA THR A 52 -13.61 6.51 -9.61
C THR A 52 -13.81 5.08 -10.10
N ARG A 53 -12.74 4.36 -10.46
CA ARG A 53 -12.77 2.96 -10.92
C ARG A 53 -12.64 1.96 -9.77
N THR A 54 -12.47 2.44 -8.54
CA THR A 54 -12.36 1.62 -7.34
C THR A 54 -13.73 1.26 -6.80
N ILE A 55 -13.82 0.10 -6.16
CA ILE A 55 -14.98 -0.26 -5.33
C ILE A 55 -15.01 0.71 -4.15
N PRO A 56 -16.16 1.32 -3.82
CA PRO A 56 -16.29 2.17 -2.64
C PRO A 56 -15.91 1.40 -1.37
N ALA A 57 -14.99 1.95 -0.59
CA ALA A 57 -14.58 1.38 0.69
C ALA A 57 -15.61 1.69 1.79
N GLU A 58 -15.84 0.71 2.67
CA GLU A 58 -16.76 0.85 3.82
C GLU A 58 -16.01 0.84 5.15
N HIS A 59 -15.18 -0.17 5.37
CA HIS A 59 -14.41 -0.33 6.61
C HIS A 59 -12.93 -0.55 6.40
N PHE A 60 -12.52 -0.89 5.18
CA PHE A 60 -11.13 -1.13 4.83
C PHE A 60 -10.88 -0.76 3.38
N THR A 61 -9.60 -0.61 3.05
CA THR A 61 -9.12 -0.52 1.67
C THR A 61 -8.43 -1.82 1.27
N LEU A 62 -8.35 -2.08 -0.03
CA LEU A 62 -7.60 -3.20 -0.59
C LEU A 62 -6.92 -2.75 -1.89
N SER A 63 -5.63 -3.02 -1.99
CA SER A 63 -4.85 -2.78 -3.21
C SER A 63 -3.84 -3.90 -3.43
N VAL A 64 -3.28 -3.96 -4.64
CA VAL A 64 -2.14 -4.82 -4.96
C VAL A 64 -0.96 -3.95 -5.33
N MET A 65 0.16 -4.12 -4.65
CA MET A 65 1.42 -3.47 -4.99
C MET A 65 2.21 -4.36 -5.95
N PHE A 66 2.80 -3.74 -6.96
CA PHE A 66 3.87 -4.30 -7.76
C PHE A 66 5.19 -3.68 -7.33
N VAL A 67 6.17 -4.51 -6.98
CA VAL A 67 7.43 -4.07 -6.39
C VAL A 67 8.61 -4.70 -7.14
N PRO A 68 9.39 -3.94 -7.92
CA PRO A 68 10.59 -4.45 -8.58
C PRO A 68 11.65 -4.97 -7.58
N PRO A 69 12.60 -5.81 -8.03
CA PRO A 69 13.74 -6.24 -7.21
C PRO A 69 14.50 -5.06 -6.59
N GLY A 70 14.87 -5.19 -5.31
CA GLY A 70 15.60 -4.17 -4.55
C GLY A 70 14.79 -2.92 -4.19
N GLN A 71 13.48 -2.91 -4.47
CA GLN A 71 12.59 -1.79 -4.14
C GLN A 71 11.66 -2.13 -2.97
N GLY A 72 11.09 -1.11 -2.34
CA GLY A 72 10.24 -1.29 -1.18
C GLY A 72 9.37 -0.08 -0.86
N ASN A 73 9.19 0.18 0.42
CA ASN A 73 8.70 1.45 0.94
C ASN A 73 9.58 1.97 2.07
N ALA A 74 9.52 3.27 2.31
CA ALA A 74 10.16 3.85 3.48
C ALA A 74 9.50 3.35 4.78
N ALA A 75 10.24 3.40 5.89
CA ALA A 75 9.68 3.13 7.21
C ALA A 75 8.57 4.13 7.54
N HIS A 76 7.40 3.63 7.89
CA HIS A 76 6.21 4.46 8.13
C HIS A 76 5.22 3.80 9.10
N SER A 77 4.20 4.54 9.51
CA SER A 77 3.08 4.03 10.31
C SER A 77 1.74 4.61 9.85
N HIS A 78 0.67 3.92 10.27
CA HIS A 78 -0.72 4.31 10.07
C HIS A 78 -1.49 4.33 11.39
N GLU A 79 -2.56 5.10 11.44
CA GLU A 79 -3.49 5.18 12.56
C GLU A 79 -4.39 3.93 12.72
N VAL A 80 -4.27 2.98 11.79
CA VAL A 80 -4.99 1.70 11.72
C VAL A 80 -4.03 0.56 11.40
N GLU A 81 -4.47 -0.70 11.55
CA GLU A 81 -3.67 -1.83 11.08
C GLU A 81 -3.47 -1.81 9.56
N GLU A 82 -2.30 -2.27 9.13
CA GLU A 82 -1.97 -2.54 7.73
C GLU A 82 -1.50 -3.99 7.56
N VAL A 83 -2.01 -4.67 6.53
CA VAL A 83 -1.65 -6.06 6.21
C VAL A 83 -0.90 -6.09 4.90
N PHE A 84 0.23 -6.81 4.86
CA PHE A 84 0.88 -7.24 3.62
C PHE A 84 0.74 -8.75 3.49
N PHE A 85 0.02 -9.19 2.46
CA PHE A 85 -0.13 -10.59 2.13
C PHE A 85 0.56 -10.87 0.79
N ILE A 86 1.59 -11.71 0.81
CA ILE A 86 2.47 -11.90 -0.35
C ILE A 86 1.78 -12.82 -1.36
N LEU A 87 1.50 -12.30 -2.55
CA LEU A 87 0.91 -13.05 -3.67
C LEU A 87 1.98 -13.71 -4.53
N ASP A 88 3.15 -13.07 -4.65
CA ASP A 88 4.31 -13.62 -5.36
C ASP A 88 5.62 -12.90 -4.96
N GLY A 89 6.76 -13.55 -5.18
CA GLY A 89 8.09 -13.02 -4.90
C GLY A 89 8.60 -13.29 -3.48
N LYS A 90 9.68 -12.58 -3.09
CA LYS A 90 10.32 -12.66 -1.77
C LYS A 90 10.47 -11.28 -1.16
N VAL A 91 9.82 -11.05 -0.03
CA VAL A 91 9.72 -9.71 0.58
C VAL A 91 10.22 -9.77 2.01
N LYS A 92 11.25 -8.97 2.32
CA LYS A 92 11.69 -8.75 3.68
C LYS A 92 10.81 -7.66 4.30
N VAL A 93 10.12 -7.99 5.36
CA VAL A 93 9.29 -7.07 6.14
C VAL A 93 10.00 -6.73 7.43
N PHE A 94 9.72 -5.56 7.98
CA PHE A 94 10.32 -5.15 9.24
C PHE A 94 9.35 -4.36 10.12
N PHE A 95 9.63 -4.39 11.42
CA PHE A 95 9.04 -3.53 12.44
C PHE A 95 10.14 -2.75 13.15
N GLU A 96 9.83 -1.52 13.55
CA GLU A 96 10.70 -0.69 14.38
C GLU A 96 9.96 -0.23 15.64
N ASP A 97 10.68 -0.13 16.75
CA ASP A 97 10.20 0.51 17.97
C ASP A 97 10.69 1.97 18.07
N GLY A 98 10.10 2.73 18.99
CA GLY A 98 10.48 4.13 19.21
C GLY A 98 11.87 4.35 19.81
N ALA A 99 12.58 3.28 20.19
CA ALA A 99 13.95 3.31 20.72
C ALA A 99 15.00 2.93 19.65
N GLY A 100 14.57 2.68 18.40
CA GLY A 100 15.44 2.29 17.29
C GLY A 100 15.72 0.79 17.18
N GLY A 101 15.02 -0.05 17.95
CA GLY A 101 15.04 -1.49 17.78
C GLY A 101 14.34 -1.89 16.49
N ARG A 102 14.89 -2.89 15.77
CA ARG A 102 14.34 -3.38 14.51
C ARG A 102 14.33 -4.90 14.46
N ALA A 103 13.21 -5.46 14.02
CA ALA A 103 13.03 -6.90 13.80
C ALA A 103 12.54 -7.16 12.37
N GLU A 104 13.04 -8.22 11.75
CA GLU A 104 12.79 -8.50 10.33
C GLU A 104 12.44 -9.97 10.08
N ALA A 105 11.70 -10.22 9.00
CA ALA A 105 11.43 -11.56 8.48
C ALA A 105 11.36 -11.52 6.95
N VAL A 106 11.80 -12.59 6.28
CA VAL A 106 11.61 -12.75 4.83
C VAL A 106 10.41 -13.63 4.58
N LEU A 107 9.44 -13.10 3.85
CA LEU A 107 8.19 -13.73 3.50
C LEU A 107 8.18 -14.15 2.03
N GLY A 108 7.54 -15.27 1.73
CA GLY A 108 7.28 -15.76 0.40
C GLY A 108 5.79 -15.82 0.10
N ARG A 109 5.46 -16.39 -1.07
CA ARG A 109 4.07 -16.53 -1.52
C ARG A 109 3.17 -17.22 -0.47
N TRP A 110 2.02 -16.61 -0.22
CA TRP A 110 1.00 -16.97 0.77
C TRP A 110 1.34 -16.69 2.23
N ASP A 111 2.49 -16.06 2.51
CA ASP A 111 2.81 -15.55 3.84
C ASP A 111 2.17 -14.17 4.09
N CYS A 112 2.03 -13.82 5.37
CA CYS A 112 1.32 -12.63 5.82
C CYS A 112 2.10 -11.93 6.94
N VAL A 113 2.12 -10.61 6.92
CA VAL A 113 2.41 -9.77 8.08
C VAL A 113 1.26 -8.79 8.30
N SER A 114 0.92 -8.58 9.58
CA SER A 114 -0.05 -7.59 10.02
C SER A 114 0.63 -6.60 10.95
N ALA A 115 0.77 -5.36 10.50
CA ALA A 115 1.28 -4.25 11.29
C ALA A 115 0.16 -3.65 12.15
N PRO A 116 0.28 -3.64 13.49
CA PRO A 116 -0.67 -2.93 14.34
C PRO A 116 -0.62 -1.41 14.11
N ALA A 117 -1.71 -0.73 14.47
CA ALA A 117 -1.78 0.73 14.42
C ALA A 117 -0.61 1.38 15.19
N ASN A 118 -0.04 2.43 14.59
CA ASN A 118 1.06 3.24 15.12
C ASN A 118 2.38 2.50 15.38
N VAL A 119 2.54 1.27 14.88
CA VAL A 119 3.85 0.59 14.85
C VAL A 119 4.56 0.96 13.55
N ILE A 120 5.83 1.35 13.63
CA ILE A 120 6.62 1.65 12.43
C ILE A 120 6.94 0.34 11.71
N HIS A 121 6.73 0.30 10.41
CA HIS A 121 6.95 -0.86 9.57
C HIS A 121 7.32 -0.48 8.14
N GLY A 122 7.69 -1.49 7.36
CA GLY A 122 7.91 -1.38 5.94
C GLY A 122 8.35 -2.70 5.34
N PHE A 123 8.73 -2.66 4.06
CA PHE A 123 9.17 -3.84 3.33
C PHE A 123 10.18 -3.51 2.23
N GLU A 124 10.89 -4.54 1.78
CA GLU A 124 11.80 -4.54 0.64
C GLU A 124 11.64 -5.85 -0.13
N ASN A 125 11.52 -5.78 -1.46
CA ASN A 125 11.64 -6.96 -2.31
C ASN A 125 13.12 -7.36 -2.41
N VAL A 126 13.48 -8.42 -1.69
CA VAL A 126 14.84 -8.99 -1.64
C VAL A 126 15.04 -10.12 -2.66
N GLY A 127 14.02 -10.40 -3.48
CA GLY A 127 14.09 -11.36 -4.57
C GLY A 127 14.79 -10.81 -5.81
N LEU A 128 15.05 -11.69 -6.77
CA LEU A 128 15.59 -11.33 -8.10
C LEU A 128 14.48 -11.04 -9.12
N GLU A 129 13.23 -11.33 -8.76
CA GLU A 129 12.03 -11.14 -9.59
C GLU A 129 11.09 -10.13 -8.90
N PRO A 130 10.18 -9.47 -9.64
CA PRO A 130 9.19 -8.60 -9.03
C PRO A 130 8.32 -9.34 -8.01
N ALA A 131 7.94 -8.62 -6.96
CA ALA A 131 7.00 -9.11 -5.95
C ALA A 131 5.61 -8.48 -6.16
N TYR A 132 4.59 -9.27 -5.84
CA TYR A 132 3.21 -8.81 -5.75
C TYR A 132 2.71 -9.03 -4.32
N LEU A 133 2.13 -8.00 -3.73
CA LEU A 133 1.58 -8.06 -2.39
C LEU A 133 0.21 -7.40 -2.35
N GLN A 134 -0.76 -8.09 -1.75
CA GLN A 134 -2.03 -7.49 -1.37
C GLN A 134 -1.82 -6.65 -0.11
N VAL A 135 -2.32 -5.43 -0.15
CA VAL A 135 -2.26 -4.47 0.95
C VAL A 135 -3.68 -4.12 1.40
N MET A 136 -3.93 -4.20 2.70
CA MET A 136 -5.20 -3.77 3.30
C MET A 136 -4.95 -2.83 4.47
N LEU A 137 -5.75 -1.75 4.58
CA LEU A 137 -5.78 -0.88 5.76
C LEU A 137 -7.16 -0.89 6.40
N GLY A 138 -7.21 -0.94 7.74
CA GLY A 138 -8.42 -1.03 8.57
C GLY A 138 -9.32 0.22 8.64
N ARG A 139 -9.39 1.02 7.57
CA ARG A 139 -10.29 2.18 7.46
C ARG A 139 -10.66 2.44 6.00
N ALA A 140 -11.86 2.97 5.75
CA ALA A 140 -12.30 3.32 4.39
C ALA A 140 -11.53 4.47 3.75
N ARG A 141 -11.08 5.42 4.58
CA ARG A 141 -10.24 6.56 4.21
C ARG A 141 -9.12 6.70 5.24
N PRO A 142 -8.06 5.88 5.14
CA PRO A 142 -6.88 6.03 6.00
C PRO A 142 -6.21 7.39 5.76
N ASP A 143 -5.50 7.88 6.77
CA ASP A 143 -4.63 9.04 6.59
C ASP A 143 -3.43 8.69 5.69
N LEU A 144 -2.74 9.72 5.18
CA LEU A 144 -1.46 9.53 4.49
C LEU A 144 -0.43 8.89 5.44
N MET A 145 0.50 8.11 4.87
CA MET A 145 1.62 7.52 5.63
C MET A 145 2.32 8.54 6.53
N THR A 146 2.59 8.17 7.77
CA THR A 146 3.51 8.94 8.62
C THR A 146 4.90 8.33 8.46
N TYR A 147 5.79 8.98 7.72
CA TYR A 147 7.16 8.51 7.51
C TYR A 147 8.01 8.74 8.76
N ALA A 148 8.88 7.77 9.06
CA ALA A 148 9.88 7.92 10.12
C ALA A 148 11.02 8.88 9.72
N ASP A 149 11.33 8.96 8.42
CA ASP A 149 12.32 9.91 7.89
C ASP A 149 11.75 11.34 7.84
N PRO A 150 12.37 12.33 8.51
CA PRO A 150 11.84 13.70 8.55
C PRO A 150 11.81 14.42 7.20
N ALA A 151 12.74 14.12 6.29
CA ALA A 151 12.80 14.74 4.99
C ALA A 151 11.68 14.21 4.07
N LEU A 152 11.44 12.90 4.08
CA LEU A 152 10.29 12.31 3.40
C LEU A 152 8.97 12.81 4.01
N GLN A 153 8.91 12.92 5.34
CA GLN A 153 7.73 13.42 6.03
C GLN A 153 7.39 14.86 5.64
N ALA A 154 8.40 15.74 5.48
CA ALA A 154 8.21 17.11 5.04
C ALA A 154 7.62 17.21 3.62
N GLY A 155 7.88 16.22 2.75
CA GLY A 155 7.38 16.13 1.39
C GLY A 155 6.24 15.12 1.18
N ARG A 156 5.58 14.67 2.25
CA ARG A 156 4.64 13.54 2.24
C ARG A 156 3.51 13.67 1.23
N ASP A 157 3.04 14.88 0.96
CA ASP A 157 1.91 15.19 0.09
C ASP A 157 2.31 15.57 -1.35
N ALA A 158 3.60 15.56 -1.67
CA ALA A 158 4.12 15.99 -2.97
C ALA A 158 3.61 15.16 -4.17
N HIS A 159 3.07 13.96 -3.92
CA HIS A 159 2.43 13.11 -4.95
C HIS A 159 0.97 13.48 -5.24
N LEU A 160 0.36 14.34 -4.42
CA LEU A 160 -1.01 14.84 -4.62
C LEU A 160 -1.05 16.08 -5.51
N ALA A 161 0.05 16.82 -5.61
CA ALA A 161 0.16 17.94 -6.53
C ALA A 161 0.15 17.42 -7.98
N GLU A 162 -0.68 18.04 -8.83
CA GLU A 162 -0.66 17.75 -10.27
C GLU A 162 0.75 17.98 -10.82
N ARG A 163 1.27 17.02 -11.58
CA ARG A 163 2.51 17.20 -12.34
C ARG A 163 2.26 18.33 -13.35
N ARG A 164 2.92 19.47 -13.16
CA ARG A 164 3.01 20.53 -14.17
C ARG A 164 3.79 20.06 -15.39
#